data_AF-A0A484WTI2-F1
#
_entry.id   AF-A0A484WTI2-F1
#
_cell.length_a   1.000
_cell.length_b   1.000
_cell.length_c   1.000
_cell.angle_alpha   90.00
_cell.angle_beta   90.00
_cell.angle_gamma   90.00
#
_symmetry.space_group_name_H-M   'P 1'
#
loop_
_entity.id
_entity.type
_entity.pdbx_description
1 polymer ?
#
loop_
_entity_poly.entity_id
_entity_poly.type
_entity_poly.pdbx_seq_one_letter_code
_entity_poly.pdbx_strand_id
1 'polypeptide(L)'
;MGLGYIGLPTAAAFASRQSRLSRGYQCARGGNHQPCEIHIVEPDLDRVVKEAVDGGFLRASTTPVAADAYLIAVPTPFKGDHEPDMAYVEAAAKSIAPVLKKGALVILESTSP
;
A
#
# COMPACT_ATOMS: atom_id res chain seq x y z
N MET A 1 0.06 0.28 -2.81
CA MET A 1 -0.70 -0.93 -3.15
C MET A 1 -0.11 -2.06 -2.34
N GLY A 2 -0.89 -2.66 -1.45
CA GLY A 2 -0.39 -3.62 -0.46
C GLY A 2 0.00 -2.90 0.82
N LEU A 3 -0.60 -3.32 1.95
CA LEU A 3 -0.29 -2.85 3.30
C LEU A 3 0.28 -3.99 4.15
N GLY A 4 1.09 -4.86 3.52
CA GLY A 4 1.88 -5.87 4.21
C GLY A 4 3.15 -5.29 4.84
N TYR A 5 4.08 -6.16 5.24
CA TYR A 5 5.32 -5.80 5.95
C TYR A 5 6.14 -4.69 5.29
N ILE A 6 6.13 -4.56 3.96
CA ILE A 6 6.84 -3.48 3.26
C ILE A 6 5.94 -2.25 3.08
N GLY A 7 4.72 -2.47 2.59
CA GLY A 7 3.83 -1.39 2.18
C GLY A 7 3.30 -0.53 3.33
N LEU A 8 2.95 -1.14 4.48
CA LEU A 8 2.39 -0.40 5.62
C LEU A 8 3.44 0.51 6.29
N PRO A 9 4.65 0.04 6.66
CA PRO A 9 5.69 0.92 7.19
C PRO A 9 6.10 2.01 6.22
N THR A 10 6.18 1.70 4.92
CA THR A 10 6.50 2.70 3.90
C THR A 10 5.44 3.81 3.85
N ALA A 11 4.15 3.44 3.83
CA ALA A 11 3.05 4.42 3.88
C ALA A 11 3.06 5.24 5.17
N ALA A 12 3.31 4.61 6.31
CA ALA A 12 3.42 5.28 7.61
C ALA A 12 4.60 6.27 7.66
N ALA A 13 5.76 5.90 7.11
CA ALA A 13 6.94 6.75 7.03
C ALA A 13 6.77 7.98 6.12
N PHE A 14 5.96 7.86 5.07
CA PHE A 14 5.58 9.01 4.24
C PHE A 14 4.56 9.91 4.95
N ALA A 15 3.56 9.31 5.60
CA ALA A 15 2.51 10.05 6.29
C ALA A 15 3.03 10.81 7.53
N SER A 16 4.02 10.26 8.24
CA SER A 16 4.64 10.90 9.42
C SER A 16 5.33 12.23 9.09
N ARG A 17 5.74 12.43 7.83
CA ARG A 17 6.32 13.70 7.35
C ARG A 17 5.26 14.75 6.99
N GLN A 18 4.00 14.56 7.39
CA GLN A 18 2.86 15.42 7.06
C GLN A 18 2.70 15.70 5.55
N SER A 19 3.39 14.91 4.74
CA SER A 19 3.15 14.90 3.31
C SER A 19 1.73 14.39 3.16
N ARG A 20 0.89 15.07 2.38
CA ARG A 20 -0.43 14.55 1.94
C ARG A 20 -0.26 13.38 0.96
N LEU A 21 0.74 12.54 1.21
CA LEU A 21 0.99 11.31 0.51
C LEU A 21 -0.04 10.29 1.00
N SER A 22 -0.49 9.45 0.08
CA SER A 22 -1.12 8.17 0.35
C SER A 22 -2.53 8.18 0.97
N ARG A 23 -3.52 8.24 0.07
CA ARG A 23 -4.66 7.32 0.20
C ARG A 23 -4.11 5.92 -0.06
N GLY A 24 -3.68 5.23 1.00
CA GLY A 24 -3.14 3.88 0.95
C GLY A 24 -4.21 2.87 0.53
N TYR A 25 -3.78 1.79 -0.14
CA TYR A 25 -4.67 0.76 -0.66
C TYR A 25 -4.48 -0.59 0.04
N GLN A 26 -5.64 -1.08 0.52
CA GLN A 26 -6.11 -2.36 1.04
C GLN A 26 -5.84 -2.76 2.49
N CYS A 27 -6.87 -2.60 3.32
CA CYS A 27 -7.18 -3.50 4.44
C CYS A 27 -8.16 -4.57 3.93
N ALA A 28 -7.80 -5.84 4.06
CA ALA A 28 -8.73 -6.95 3.87
C ALA A 28 -8.68 -7.87 5.09
N ARG A 29 -9.47 -7.50 6.10
CA ARG A 29 -10.38 -8.41 6.82
C ARG A 29 -11.51 -7.59 7.45
N GLY A 30 -12.68 -7.60 6.80
CA GLY A 30 -13.94 -7.13 7.37
C GLY A 30 -14.33 -5.69 7.01
N GLY A 31 -15.47 -5.56 6.31
CA GLY A 31 -16.51 -4.54 6.46
C GLY A 31 -16.18 -3.06 6.71
N ASN A 32 -16.96 -2.21 6.03
CA ASN A 32 -17.21 -0.79 6.31
C ASN A 32 -16.67 -0.26 7.67
N HIS A 33 -15.79 0.73 7.61
CA HIS A 33 -15.38 1.58 8.74
C HIS A 33 -14.57 0.93 9.87
N GLN A 34 -13.99 -0.27 9.71
CA GLN A 34 -13.03 -0.74 10.71
C GLN A 34 -11.67 -0.04 10.58
N PRO A 35 -11.06 0.39 11.70
CA PRO A 35 -9.68 0.86 11.68
C PRO A 35 -8.80 -0.27 11.15
N CYS A 36 -7.80 0.09 10.34
CA CYS A 36 -6.81 -0.88 9.89
C CYS A 36 -6.08 -1.43 11.11
N GLU A 37 -6.53 -2.56 11.63
CA GLU A 37 -5.76 -3.31 12.61
C GLU A 37 -4.43 -3.70 11.98
N ILE A 38 -3.37 -3.32 12.68
CA ILE A 38 -2.00 -3.56 12.25
C ILE A 38 -1.74 -5.04 12.48
N HIS A 39 -1.62 -5.78 11.38
CA HIS A 39 -1.41 -7.22 11.37
C HIS A 39 0.08 -7.59 11.28
N ILE A 40 0.96 -6.61 11.54
CA ILE A 40 2.41 -6.69 11.41
C ILE A 40 3.01 -6.40 12.77
N VAL A 41 3.95 -7.24 13.19
CA VAL A 41 4.72 -7.01 14.42
C VAL A 41 5.99 -6.27 14.02
N GLU A 42 5.99 -4.96 14.21
CA GLU A 42 7.13 -4.07 14.02
C GLU A 42 7.14 -3.06 15.17
N PRO A 43 8.26 -2.86 15.90
CA PRO A 43 8.34 -1.91 16.99
C PRO A 43 7.91 -0.50 16.58
N ASP A 44 7.11 0.16 17.41
CA ASP A 44 6.62 1.54 17.25
C ASP A 44 5.76 1.84 16.00
N LEU A 45 5.54 0.86 15.11
CA LEU A 45 4.73 1.04 13.90
C LEU A 45 3.28 1.39 14.24
N ASP A 46 2.76 0.81 15.33
CA ASP A 46 1.41 1.05 15.82
C ASP A 46 1.15 2.51 16.17
N ARG A 47 2.09 3.11 16.90
CA ARG A 47 2.06 4.52 17.26
C ARG A 47 2.10 5.40 16.02
N VAL A 48 3.02 5.13 15.09
CA VAL A 48 3.19 5.96 13.87
C VAL A 48 1.97 5.88 12.96
N VAL A 49 1.41 4.68 12.76
CA VAL A 49 0.19 4.49 11.95
C VAL A 49 -0.99 5.22 12.59
N LYS A 50 -1.15 5.10 13.92
CA LYS A 50 -2.23 5.80 14.64
C LYS A 50 -2.12 7.31 14.48
N GLU A 51 -0.96 7.89 14.73
CA GLU A 51 -0.71 9.34 14.55
C GLU A 51 -1.01 9.79 13.11
N ALA A 52 -0.62 8.99 12.12
CA ALA A 52 -0.87 9.29 10.71
C ALA A 52 -2.36 9.22 10.33
N VAL A 53 -3.11 8.27 10.89
CA VAL A 53 -4.56 8.13 10.68
C VAL A 53 -5.32 9.25 11.38
N ASP A 54 -5.01 9.52 12.66
CA ASP A 54 -5.64 10.57 13.46
C ASP A 54 -5.37 11.97 12.87
N GLY A 55 -4.16 12.17 12.32
CA GLY A 55 -3.79 13.39 11.59
C GLY A 55 -4.40 13.51 10.18
N GLY A 56 -5.09 12.47 9.69
CA GLY A 56 -5.70 12.44 8.35
C GLY A 56 -4.70 12.33 7.20
N PHE A 57 -3.44 11.97 7.49
CA PHE A 57 -2.37 11.79 6.50
C PHE A 57 -2.32 10.38 5.92
N LEU A 58 -2.90 9.39 6.62
CA LEU A 58 -3.01 8.02 6.14
C LEU A 58 -4.47 7.57 6.15
N ARG A 59 -4.93 7.06 5.00
CA ARG A 59 -6.26 6.47 4.88
C ARG A 59 -6.18 5.19 4.06
N ALA A 60 -6.76 4.11 4.57
CA ALA A 60 -6.92 2.89 3.81
C ALA A 60 -8.19 2.93 2.94
N SER A 61 -8.10 2.35 1.74
CA SER A 61 -9.24 2.12 0.84
C SER A 61 -9.09 0.80 0.10
N THR A 62 -10.20 0.20 -0.29
CA THR A 62 -10.29 -0.97 -1.18
C THR A 62 -10.55 -0.60 -2.63
N THR A 63 -10.65 0.69 -2.96
CA THR A 63 -10.77 1.18 -4.34
C THR A 63 -9.60 2.11 -4.68
N PRO A 64 -8.90 1.92 -5.81
CA PRO A 64 -7.84 2.83 -6.24
C PRO A 64 -8.40 4.23 -6.52
N VAL A 65 -7.59 5.25 -6.25
CA VAL A 65 -7.94 6.66 -6.42
C VAL A 65 -6.83 7.37 -7.18
N ALA A 66 -7.15 8.50 -7.80
CA ALA A 66 -6.16 9.32 -8.48
C ALA A 66 -5.11 9.84 -7.46
N ALA A 67 -3.84 9.72 -7.81
CA ALA A 67 -2.69 10.17 -7.03
C ALA A 67 -1.55 10.58 -7.96
N ASP A 68 -0.61 11.36 -7.43
CA ASP A 68 0.59 11.79 -8.16
C ASP A 68 1.67 10.68 -8.18
N ALA A 69 1.65 9.79 -7.18
CA ALA A 69 2.55 8.65 -7.09
C ALA A 69 1.83 7.39 -6.57
N TYR A 70 2.22 6.24 -7.11
CA TYR A 70 1.72 4.92 -6.76
C TYR A 70 2.89 4.01 -6.43
N LEU A 71 2.95 3.49 -5.20
CA LEU A 71 3.93 2.49 -4.78
C LEU A 71 3.27 1.10 -4.80
N ILE A 72 3.81 0.14 -5.54
CA ILE A 72 3.34 -1.25 -5.60
C ILE A 72 4.24 -2.11 -4.69
N ALA A 73 3.68 -2.58 -3.58
CA ALA A 73 4.33 -3.42 -2.58
C ALA A 73 3.42 -4.62 -2.23
N VAL A 74 3.00 -5.34 -3.27
CA VAL A 74 2.19 -6.57 -3.19
C VAL A 74 3.09 -7.81 -3.13
N PRO A 75 2.62 -8.96 -2.62
CA PRO A 75 3.46 -10.15 -2.52
C PRO A 75 3.84 -10.70 -3.89
N THR A 76 5.04 -11.27 -4.01
CA THR A 76 5.53 -12.03 -5.17
C THR A 76 5.97 -13.43 -4.73
N PRO A 77 5.02 -14.28 -4.25
CA PRO A 77 5.34 -15.63 -3.78
C PRO A 77 5.84 -16.51 -4.92
N PHE A 78 6.53 -17.62 -4.64
CA PHE A 78 6.95 -18.52 -5.72
C PHE A 78 5.78 -19.33 -6.31
N LYS A 79 5.72 -19.47 -7.63
CA LYS A 79 4.76 -20.35 -8.36
C LYS A 79 5.19 -21.83 -8.39
N GLY A 80 6.42 -22.12 -7.97
CA GLY A 80 7.16 -23.35 -8.29
C GLY A 80 8.50 -22.96 -8.93
N ASP A 81 9.50 -23.85 -8.92
CA ASP A 81 10.84 -23.65 -9.52
C ASP A 81 11.53 -22.31 -9.18
N HIS A 82 11.26 -21.76 -7.99
CA HIS A 82 11.75 -20.44 -7.55
C HIS A 82 11.39 -19.27 -8.48
N GLU A 83 10.37 -19.41 -9.32
CA GLU A 83 9.86 -18.32 -10.16
C GLU A 83 8.86 -17.46 -9.38
N PRO A 84 9.01 -16.12 -9.35
CA PRO A 84 8.09 -15.26 -8.64
C PRO A 84 6.73 -15.16 -9.35
N ASP A 85 5.66 -15.15 -8.56
CA ASP A 85 4.30 -14.95 -9.02
C ASP A 85 4.02 -13.47 -9.28
N MET A 86 4.16 -13.09 -10.55
CA MET A 86 3.88 -11.73 -11.01
C MET A 86 2.37 -11.40 -11.12
N ALA A 87 1.45 -12.34 -10.91
CA ALA A 87 0.02 -12.11 -11.06
C ALA A 87 -0.50 -11.03 -10.09
N TYR A 88 0.08 -10.95 -8.89
CA TYR A 88 -0.26 -9.93 -7.90
C TYR A 88 0.19 -8.53 -8.35
N VAL A 89 1.40 -8.41 -8.91
CA VAL A 89 1.94 -7.16 -9.44
C VAL A 89 1.12 -6.70 -10.64
N GLU A 90 0.81 -7.61 -11.56
CA GLU A 90 -0.05 -7.33 -12.70
C GLU A 90 -1.45 -6.88 -12.29
N ALA A 91 -2.05 -7.54 -11.30
CA ALA A 91 -3.36 -7.18 -10.78
C ALA A 91 -3.33 -5.78 -10.15
N ALA A 92 -2.29 -5.47 -9.38
CA ALA A 92 -2.09 -4.13 -8.81
C ALA A 92 -1.95 -3.08 -9.90
N ALA A 93 -1.13 -3.33 -10.94
CA ALA A 93 -0.94 -2.42 -12.06
C ALA A 93 -2.26 -2.18 -12.84
N LYS A 94 -3.00 -3.25 -13.15
CA LYS A 94 -4.31 -3.17 -13.81
C LYS A 94 -5.33 -2.40 -12.97
N SER A 95 -5.28 -2.52 -11.64
CA SER A 95 -6.20 -1.80 -10.74
C SER A 95 -5.97 -0.29 -10.71
N ILE A 96 -4.72 0.18 -10.83
CA ILE A 96 -4.40 1.60 -10.82
C ILE A 96 -4.54 2.25 -12.21
N ALA A 97 -4.43 1.47 -13.28
CA ALA A 97 -4.47 1.98 -14.67
C ALA A 97 -5.65 2.93 -14.97
N PRO A 98 -6.90 2.68 -14.52
CA PRO A 98 -8.03 3.56 -14.80
C PRO A 98 -7.97 4.93 -14.09
N VAL A 99 -7.16 5.05 -13.04
CA VAL A 99 -7.06 6.28 -12.22
C VAL A 99 -5.76 7.05 -12.44
N LEU A 100 -4.86 6.53 -13.28
CA LEU A 100 -3.62 7.20 -13.65
C LEU A 100 -3.89 8.51 -14.40
N LYS A 101 -3.08 9.51 -14.09
CA LYS A 101 -3.06 10.81 -14.78
C LYS A 101 -1.71 11.03 -15.44
N LYS A 102 -1.67 11.88 -16.46
CA LYS A 102 -0.41 12.28 -17.11
C LYS A 102 0.54 12.85 -16.04
N GLY A 103 1.77 12.35 -16.01
CA GLY A 103 2.79 12.76 -15.03
C GLY A 103 2.77 11.97 -13.72
N ALA A 104 1.86 11.00 -13.55
CA ALA A 104 1.88 10.11 -12.39
C ALA A 104 3.13 9.22 -12.38
N LEU A 105 3.75 9.07 -11.21
CA LEU A 105 4.87 8.18 -10.96
C LEU A 105 4.35 6.81 -10.46
N VAL A 106 4.84 5.73 -11.05
CA VAL A 106 4.59 4.36 -10.57
C VAL A 106 5.91 3.75 -10.14
N ILE A 107 5.99 3.32 -8.88
CA ILE A 107 7.15 2.70 -8.25
C ILE A 107 6.80 1.25 -7.96
N LEU A 108 7.62 0.31 -8.44
CA LEU A 108 7.50 -1.11 -8.12
C LEU A 108 8.52 -1.44 -7.02
N GLU A 109 8.03 -1.62 -5.80
CA GLU A 109 8.83 -1.97 -4.62
C GLU A 109 8.84 -3.50 -4.38
N SER A 110 7.81 -4.21 -4.84
CA SER A 110 7.77 -5.68 -4.81
C SER A 110 9.01 -6.28 -5.48
N THR A 111 9.63 -7.26 -4.84
CA THR A 111 10.74 -8.03 -5.43
C THR A 111 10.29 -8.63 -6.76
N SER A 112 10.99 -8.28 -7.83
CA SER A 112 10.66 -8.61 -9.21
C SER A 112 11.88 -9.22 -9.90
N PRO A 113 11.70 -10.06 -10.94
CA PRO A 113 12.80 -10.54 -11.80
C PRO A 113 13.64 -9.42 -12.41
#